data_AF-A0A431WW38-F1
#
_entry.id   AF-A0A431WW38-F1
#
_cell.length_a   1.000
_cell.length_b   1.000
_cell.length_c   1.000
_cell.angle_alpha   90.00
_cell.angle_beta   90.00
_cell.angle_gamma   90.00
#
_symmetry.space_group_name_H-M   'P 1'
#
loop_
_entity.id
_entity.type
_entity.pdbx_description
1 polymer ?
#
loop_
_entity_poly.entity_id
_entity_poly.type
_entity_poly.pdbx_seq_one_letter_code
_entity_poly.pdbx_strand_id
1 'polypeptide(L)'
;MQDRFIKCIAELPKPLSDALVPMLNADFAGHIDAQQLNTLITKSGLEESELLLALLPVAAALARPPISEFYVGAIAKGKSGDIYMGANMELTGEALFHSVHAEQSAISHAWLSGERQIEDVIVNFSPCGHCRQFMNELVEGQKVKIHLPEQQTQPLSHYLPYAFGPSDLNITEPLLTKQQHELSLDSSDPMIIEALDHASLSYAPYTSSYAAVVLETQDGATYCGRYAENAAFNPSMLPMQMALSTMARHNREFCEISRAVLIESAGGKISLVGATMDALHAVAAVELEHIVLDPE
;
A
#
# COMPACT_ATOMS: atom_id res chain seq x y z
N MET A 1 -6.64 -8.20 -20.50
CA MET A 1 -7.36 -7.39 -19.52
C MET A 1 -8.05 -8.31 -18.56
N GLN A 2 -7.89 -8.07 -17.26
CA GLN A 2 -8.52 -8.86 -16.20
C GLN A 2 -10.03 -8.57 -16.14
N ASP A 3 -10.84 -9.59 -15.83
CA ASP A 3 -12.31 -9.49 -15.84
C ASP A 3 -12.86 -8.44 -14.86
N ARG A 4 -12.16 -8.21 -13.75
CA ARG A 4 -12.54 -7.24 -12.70
C ARG A 4 -12.70 -5.80 -13.20
N PHE A 5 -12.07 -5.45 -14.33
CA PHE A 5 -12.18 -4.11 -14.90
C PHE A 5 -13.32 -3.94 -15.92
N ILE A 6 -13.95 -5.01 -16.39
CA ILE A 6 -14.95 -4.95 -17.48
C ILE A 6 -16.10 -4.00 -17.11
N LYS A 7 -16.61 -4.11 -15.89
CA LYS A 7 -17.74 -3.30 -15.43
C LYS A 7 -17.38 -1.82 -15.33
N CYS A 8 -16.27 -1.47 -14.69
CA CYS A 8 -15.91 -0.07 -14.48
C CYS A 8 -15.53 0.64 -15.78
N ILE A 9 -14.87 -0.04 -16.73
CA ILE A 9 -14.53 0.53 -18.03
C ILE A 9 -15.79 0.92 -18.83
N ALA A 10 -16.87 0.13 -18.71
CA ALA A 10 -18.13 0.41 -19.39
C ALA A 10 -18.81 1.70 -18.89
N GLU A 11 -18.47 2.15 -17.68
CA GLU A 11 -19.01 3.36 -17.04
C GLU A 11 -18.15 4.61 -17.33
N LEU A 12 -16.93 4.44 -17.88
CA LEU A 12 -16.02 5.55 -18.19
C LEU A 12 -16.43 6.29 -19.48
N PRO A 13 -16.15 7.60 -19.59
CA PRO A 13 -16.24 8.32 -20.85
C PRO A 13 -15.49 7.61 -21.98
N LYS A 14 -16.11 7.50 -23.15
CA LYS A 14 -15.56 6.71 -24.28
C LYS A 14 -14.11 7.07 -24.65
N PRO A 15 -13.71 8.35 -24.72
CA PRO A 15 -12.32 8.70 -25.01
C PRO A 15 -11.33 8.22 -23.94
N LEU A 16 -11.73 8.24 -22.66
CA LEU A 16 -10.90 7.74 -21.55
C LEU A 16 -10.79 6.22 -21.57
N SER A 17 -11.91 5.50 -21.73
CA SER A 17 -11.89 4.03 -21.80
C SER A 17 -11.05 3.53 -22.99
N ASP A 18 -11.19 4.12 -24.16
CA ASP A 18 -10.39 3.74 -25.35
C ASP A 18 -8.89 3.97 -25.15
N ALA A 19 -8.52 5.00 -24.38
CA ALA A 19 -7.13 5.30 -24.04
C ALA A 19 -6.58 4.40 -22.93
N LEU A 20 -7.42 4.01 -21.96
CA LEU A 20 -7.04 3.24 -20.78
C LEU A 20 -6.96 1.73 -21.04
N VAL A 21 -7.87 1.15 -21.83
CA VAL A 21 -7.94 -0.30 -22.10
C VAL A 21 -6.58 -0.91 -22.51
N PRO A 22 -5.75 -0.28 -23.38
CA PRO A 22 -4.43 -0.81 -23.72
C PRO A 22 -3.47 -0.95 -22.54
N MET A 23 -3.66 -0.17 -21.47
CA MET A 23 -2.82 -0.19 -20.26
C MET A 23 -3.27 -1.28 -19.27
N LEU A 24 -4.55 -1.69 -19.32
CA LEU A 24 -5.12 -2.72 -18.45
C LEU A 24 -4.83 -4.13 -18.97
N ASN A 25 -3.54 -4.48 -19.07
CA ASN A 25 -3.09 -5.80 -19.50
C ASN A 25 -3.35 -6.89 -18.43
N ALA A 26 -2.83 -8.11 -18.64
CA ALA A 26 -3.04 -9.21 -17.70
C ALA A 26 -2.31 -8.99 -16.35
N ASP A 27 -1.22 -8.23 -16.36
CA ASP A 27 -0.34 -8.00 -15.22
C ASP A 27 -0.57 -6.63 -14.56
N PHE A 28 -1.58 -5.88 -15.01
CA PHE A 28 -1.86 -4.56 -14.47
C PHE A 28 -2.22 -4.65 -12.99
N ALA A 29 -1.42 -3.98 -12.16
CA ALA A 29 -1.52 -3.95 -10.71
C ALA A 29 -1.75 -2.55 -10.15
N GLY A 30 -2.24 -1.61 -10.98
CA GLY A 30 -2.63 -0.27 -10.53
C GLY A 30 -1.53 0.78 -10.60
N HIS A 31 -0.43 0.56 -11.32
CA HIS A 31 0.58 1.61 -11.57
C HIS A 31 0.38 2.19 -12.96
N ILE A 32 0.35 3.52 -13.05
CA ILE A 32 0.35 4.26 -14.31
C ILE A 32 1.43 5.33 -14.18
N ASP A 33 2.43 5.27 -15.06
CA ASP A 33 3.53 6.22 -15.03
C ASP A 33 3.10 7.63 -15.50
N ALA A 34 3.92 8.64 -15.22
CA ALA A 34 3.63 10.03 -15.59
C ALA A 34 3.38 10.23 -17.10
N GLN A 35 4.04 9.47 -17.98
CA GLN A 35 3.85 9.59 -19.43
C GLN A 35 2.51 8.99 -19.88
N GLN A 36 2.15 7.84 -19.32
CA GLN A 36 0.86 7.19 -19.52
C GLN A 36 -0.27 8.08 -19.00
N LEU A 37 -0.14 8.66 -17.81
CA LEU A 37 -1.12 9.59 -17.26
C LEU A 37 -1.33 10.80 -18.19
N ASN A 38 -0.26 11.43 -18.67
CA ASN A 38 -0.34 12.52 -19.65
C ASN A 38 -1.03 12.11 -20.96
N THR A 39 -0.84 10.87 -21.39
CA THR A 39 -1.54 10.30 -22.56
C THR A 39 -3.04 10.18 -22.29
N LEU A 40 -3.43 9.73 -21.10
CA LEU A 40 -4.84 9.64 -20.70
C LEU A 40 -5.48 11.03 -20.64
N ILE A 41 -4.81 12.03 -20.07
CA ILE A 41 -5.27 13.43 -20.01
C ILE A 41 -5.50 13.95 -21.44
N THR A 42 -4.49 13.82 -22.30
CA THR A 42 -4.54 14.33 -23.68
C THR A 42 -5.65 13.67 -24.50
N LYS A 43 -5.79 12.34 -24.41
CA LYS A 43 -6.78 11.59 -25.20
C LYS A 43 -8.20 11.73 -24.68
N SER A 44 -8.38 11.86 -23.36
CA SER A 44 -9.70 12.03 -22.76
C SER A 44 -10.24 13.45 -22.92
N GLY A 45 -9.35 14.45 -22.96
CA GLY A 45 -9.71 15.87 -22.93
C GLY A 45 -10.22 16.34 -21.56
N LEU A 46 -10.07 15.53 -20.51
CA LEU A 46 -10.43 15.87 -19.14
C LEU A 46 -9.30 16.65 -18.47
N GLU A 47 -9.64 17.52 -17.53
CA GLU A 47 -8.66 18.06 -16.59
C GLU A 47 -8.12 16.93 -15.69
N GLU A 48 -6.89 17.08 -15.21
CA GLU A 48 -6.21 16.00 -14.48
C GLU A 48 -7.01 15.53 -13.24
N SER A 49 -7.56 16.45 -12.45
CA SER A 49 -8.36 16.12 -11.26
C SER A 49 -9.63 15.35 -11.59
N GLU A 50 -10.30 15.71 -12.68
CA GLU A 50 -11.51 15.02 -13.17
C GLU A 50 -11.15 13.61 -13.66
N LEU A 51 -10.02 13.47 -14.35
CA LEU A 51 -9.51 12.19 -14.81
C LEU A 51 -9.18 11.26 -13.64
N LEU A 52 -8.46 11.75 -12.63
CA LEU A 52 -8.09 10.95 -11.46
C LEU A 52 -9.32 10.48 -10.68
N LEU A 53 -10.34 11.34 -10.52
CA LEU A 53 -11.63 10.95 -9.94
C LEU A 53 -12.35 9.89 -10.80
N ALA A 54 -12.32 10.04 -12.13
CA ALA A 54 -12.89 9.07 -13.06
C ALA A 54 -12.18 7.71 -13.02
N LEU A 55 -10.90 7.64 -12.61
CA LEU A 55 -10.15 6.39 -12.46
C LEU A 55 -10.44 5.65 -11.14
N LEU A 56 -11.12 6.26 -10.16
CA LEU A 56 -11.41 5.62 -8.86
C LEU A 56 -12.12 4.26 -8.98
N PRO A 57 -13.12 4.05 -9.86
CA PRO A 57 -13.74 2.74 -10.06
C PRO A 57 -12.75 1.65 -10.55
N VAL A 58 -11.68 2.03 -11.25
CA VAL A 58 -10.62 1.11 -11.67
C VAL A 58 -9.78 0.70 -10.47
N ALA A 59 -9.44 1.65 -9.58
CA ALA A 59 -8.78 1.34 -8.32
C ALA A 59 -9.66 0.48 -7.41
N ALA A 60 -10.96 0.78 -7.28
CA ALA A 60 -11.89 0.03 -6.45
C ALA A 60 -12.09 -1.43 -6.92
N ALA A 61 -11.89 -1.70 -8.22
CA ALA A 61 -11.92 -3.06 -8.75
C ALA A 61 -10.78 -3.94 -8.21
N LEU A 62 -9.75 -3.36 -7.57
CA LEU A 62 -8.66 -4.09 -6.91
C LEU A 62 -9.03 -4.57 -5.50
N ALA A 63 -10.18 -4.17 -4.95
CA ALA A 63 -10.55 -4.43 -3.57
C ALA A 63 -10.85 -5.91 -3.29
N ARG A 64 -10.60 -6.32 -2.04
CA ARG A 64 -11.02 -7.62 -1.49
C ARG A 64 -11.70 -7.46 -0.11
N PRO A 65 -12.97 -7.03 -0.05
CA PRO A 65 -13.67 -6.77 1.20
C PRO A 65 -14.77 -7.81 1.50
N PRO A 66 -14.44 -9.08 1.83
CA PRO A 66 -15.45 -10.12 2.07
C PRO A 66 -16.31 -9.89 3.33
N ILE A 67 -15.98 -8.93 4.19
CA ILE A 67 -16.74 -8.66 5.42
C ILE A 67 -17.76 -7.55 5.18
N SER A 68 -17.32 -6.42 4.65
CA SER A 68 -18.19 -5.25 4.43
C SER A 68 -18.93 -5.29 3.10
N GLU A 69 -18.43 -6.05 2.12
CA GLU A 69 -18.85 -6.00 0.72
C GLU A 69 -18.81 -4.58 0.13
N PHE A 70 -17.97 -3.72 0.72
CA PHE A 70 -17.85 -2.31 0.37
C PHE A 70 -16.51 -2.03 -0.33
N TYR A 71 -16.56 -1.82 -1.64
CA TYR A 71 -15.40 -1.71 -2.51
C TYR A 71 -14.90 -0.26 -2.54
N VAL A 72 -13.73 -0.02 -1.93
CA VAL A 72 -13.10 1.30 -1.84
C VAL A 72 -11.80 1.30 -2.64
N GLY A 73 -11.65 2.28 -3.52
CA GLY A 73 -10.43 2.55 -4.26
C GLY A 73 -9.81 3.88 -3.83
N ALA A 74 -8.48 3.94 -3.88
CA ALA A 74 -7.72 5.16 -3.71
C ALA A 74 -6.59 5.23 -4.75
N ILE A 75 -6.17 6.45 -5.07
CA ILE A 75 -5.03 6.71 -5.94
C ILE A 75 -4.08 7.65 -5.21
N ALA A 76 -2.83 7.25 -5.05
CA ALA A 76 -1.76 8.10 -4.55
C ALA A 76 -0.95 8.61 -5.74
N LYS A 77 -0.83 9.93 -5.88
CA LYS A 77 0.03 10.55 -6.89
C LYS A 77 1.37 10.91 -6.25
N GLY A 78 2.43 10.32 -6.79
CA GLY A 78 3.80 10.61 -6.40
C GLY A 78 4.29 11.93 -6.96
N LYS A 79 5.34 12.48 -6.34
CA LYS A 79 6.08 13.64 -6.85
C LYS A 79 6.77 13.35 -8.18
N SER A 80 7.05 12.08 -8.48
CA SER A 80 7.48 11.63 -9.80
C SER A 80 6.47 11.94 -10.93
N GLY A 81 5.20 12.16 -10.58
CA GLY A 81 4.07 12.26 -11.51
C GLY A 81 3.37 10.93 -11.77
N ASP A 82 3.91 9.82 -11.25
CA ASP A 82 3.28 8.50 -11.32
C ASP A 82 2.07 8.43 -10.38
N ILE A 83 1.12 7.58 -10.74
CA ILE A 83 -0.02 7.26 -9.88
C ILE A 83 -0.05 5.78 -9.51
N TYR A 84 -0.40 5.54 -8.26
CA TYR A 84 -0.41 4.23 -7.62
C TYR A 84 -1.80 3.99 -7.05
N MET A 85 -2.53 3.05 -7.65
CA MET A 85 -3.85 2.63 -7.19
C MET A 85 -3.71 1.63 -6.05
N GLY A 86 -4.62 1.73 -5.10
CA GLY A 86 -4.80 0.79 -4.01
C GLY A 86 -6.28 0.62 -3.69
N ALA A 87 -6.59 -0.42 -2.95
CA ALA A 87 -7.95 -0.76 -2.59
C ALA A 87 -8.00 -1.45 -1.22
N ASN A 88 -9.19 -1.44 -0.60
CA ASN A 88 -9.35 -2.05 0.70
C ASN A 88 -9.29 -3.59 0.64
N MET A 89 -8.76 -4.17 1.71
CA MET A 89 -8.66 -5.61 1.91
C MET A 89 -9.08 -5.95 3.34
N GLU A 90 -9.88 -7.00 3.49
CA GLU A 90 -10.39 -7.49 4.77
C GLU A 90 -10.13 -9.00 4.87
N LEU A 91 -9.76 -9.48 6.06
CA LEU A 91 -9.48 -10.89 6.30
C LEU A 91 -10.61 -11.52 7.12
N THR A 92 -11.34 -12.46 6.53
CA THR A 92 -12.39 -13.21 7.22
C THR A 92 -11.79 -14.08 8.31
N GLY A 93 -12.44 -14.16 9.48
CA GLY A 93 -11.98 -14.98 10.61
C GLY A 93 -10.99 -14.26 11.53
N GLU A 94 -10.49 -13.10 11.12
CA GLU A 94 -9.49 -12.33 11.86
C GLU A 94 -10.06 -11.05 12.49
N ALA A 95 -9.30 -10.48 13.43
CA ALA A 95 -9.64 -9.20 14.04
C ALA A 95 -9.49 -8.04 13.04
N LEU A 96 -10.32 -6.99 13.19
CA LEU A 96 -10.38 -5.86 12.26
C LEU A 96 -9.09 -5.03 12.14
N PHE A 97 -8.12 -5.20 13.05
CA PHE A 97 -6.83 -4.53 12.92
C PHE A 97 -5.99 -5.09 11.75
N HIS A 98 -6.37 -6.25 11.20
CA HIS A 98 -5.78 -6.81 9.98
C HIS A 98 -6.32 -6.17 8.69
N SER A 99 -7.36 -5.34 8.77
CA SER A 99 -7.91 -4.65 7.60
C SER A 99 -6.92 -3.65 7.03
N VAL A 100 -6.86 -3.57 5.70
CA VAL A 100 -6.07 -2.58 4.96
C VAL A 100 -7.02 -1.64 4.26
N HIS A 101 -6.86 -0.35 4.50
CA HIS A 101 -7.67 0.67 3.84
C HIS A 101 -7.10 0.98 2.45
N ALA A 102 -7.95 1.49 1.55
CA ALA A 102 -7.55 1.79 0.19
C ALA A 102 -6.40 2.81 0.13
N GLU A 103 -6.43 3.82 1.01
CA GLU A 103 -5.39 4.84 1.14
C GLU A 103 -4.06 4.22 1.59
N GLN A 104 -4.08 3.32 2.58
CA GLN A 104 -2.88 2.59 3.01
C GLN A 104 -2.33 1.72 1.87
N SER A 105 -3.20 1.04 1.12
CA SER A 105 -2.81 0.23 -0.03
C SER A 105 -2.16 1.07 -1.14
N ALA A 106 -2.72 2.23 -1.47
CA ALA A 106 -2.19 3.11 -2.52
C ALA A 106 -0.84 3.73 -2.13
N ILE A 107 -0.71 4.19 -0.88
CA ILE A 107 0.51 4.79 -0.35
C ILE A 107 1.62 3.73 -0.20
N SER A 108 1.30 2.55 0.30
CA SER A 108 2.26 1.44 0.40
C SER A 108 2.71 0.95 -0.98
N HIS A 109 1.81 0.91 -1.96
CA HIS A 109 2.17 0.64 -3.35
C HIS A 109 3.19 1.67 -3.86
N ALA A 110 2.92 2.96 -3.70
CA ALA A 110 3.87 4.01 -4.09
C ALA A 110 5.23 3.87 -3.39
N TRP A 111 5.22 3.59 -2.08
CA TRP A 111 6.44 3.42 -1.30
C TRP A 111 7.29 2.23 -1.76
N LEU A 112 6.67 1.07 -1.99
CA LEU A 112 7.34 -0.11 -2.49
C LEU A 112 7.90 0.10 -3.91
N SER A 113 7.22 0.90 -4.73
CA SER A 113 7.69 1.33 -6.06
C SER A 113 8.81 2.39 -6.03
N GLY A 114 9.23 2.83 -4.85
CA GLY A 114 10.36 3.74 -4.67
C GLY A 114 10.00 5.22 -4.60
N GLU A 115 8.71 5.56 -4.55
CA GLU A 115 8.26 6.94 -4.39
C GLU A 115 8.79 7.52 -3.06
N ARG A 116 9.08 8.83 -3.08
CA ARG A 116 9.69 9.54 -1.93
C ARG A 116 8.79 10.63 -1.35
N GLN A 117 7.71 10.97 -2.03
CA GLN A 117 6.76 11.96 -1.59
C GLN A 117 5.43 11.74 -2.33
N ILE A 118 4.32 11.80 -1.59
CA ILE A 118 2.97 11.82 -2.16
C ILE A 118 2.48 13.27 -2.17
N GLU A 119 1.98 13.73 -3.31
CA GLU A 119 1.44 15.10 -3.45
C GLU A 119 -0.08 15.11 -3.32
N ASP A 120 -0.74 14.10 -3.89
CA ASP A 120 -2.19 14.01 -3.95
C ASP A 120 -2.67 12.60 -3.58
N VAL A 121 -3.78 12.52 -2.85
CA VAL A 121 -4.53 11.28 -2.60
C VAL A 121 -5.97 11.50 -3.04
N ILE A 122 -6.42 10.65 -3.96
CA ILE A 122 -7.74 10.71 -4.56
C ILE A 122 -8.56 9.54 -4.00
N VAL A 123 -9.74 9.84 -3.46
CA VAL A 123 -10.62 8.87 -2.79
C VAL A 123 -12.08 9.18 -3.14
N ASN A 124 -12.93 8.16 -3.10
CA ASN A 124 -14.37 8.30 -3.35
C ASN A 124 -15.15 8.78 -2.12
N PHE A 125 -14.64 8.54 -0.91
CA PHE A 125 -15.24 8.95 0.35
C PHE A 125 -14.21 9.62 1.25
N SER A 126 -14.66 10.52 2.13
CA SER A 126 -13.78 11.22 3.05
C SER A 126 -12.96 10.21 3.88
N PRO A 127 -11.63 10.35 3.95
CA PRO A 127 -10.78 9.40 4.65
C PRO A 127 -11.19 9.32 6.12
N CYS A 128 -11.19 8.12 6.70
CA CYS A 128 -11.49 7.95 8.12
C CYS A 128 -10.34 8.46 9.00
N GLY A 129 -10.56 8.57 10.31
CA GLY A 129 -9.53 9.06 11.25
C GLY A 129 -8.23 8.25 11.20
N HIS A 130 -8.32 6.93 11.01
CA HIS A 130 -7.17 6.02 10.84
C HIS A 130 -6.34 6.37 9.61
N CYS A 131 -6.96 6.54 8.44
CA CYS A 131 -6.26 6.92 7.21
C CYS A 131 -5.65 8.34 7.29
N ARG A 132 -6.36 9.29 7.91
CA ARG A 132 -5.84 10.63 8.14
C ARG A 132 -4.56 10.58 8.98
N GLN A 133 -4.57 9.79 10.04
CA GLN A 133 -3.43 9.62 10.93
C GLN A 133 -2.28 8.87 10.24
N PHE A 134 -2.58 7.87 9.41
CA PHE A 134 -1.58 7.19 8.58
C PHE A 134 -0.89 8.14 7.59
N MET A 135 -1.66 8.98 6.89
CA MET A 135 -1.10 9.99 5.97
C MET A 135 -0.27 11.07 6.69
N ASN A 136 -0.55 11.34 7.96
CA ASN A 136 0.23 12.31 8.74
C ASN A 136 1.66 11.83 9.04
N GLU A 137 1.96 10.56 8.77
CA GLU A 137 3.30 9.97 8.90
C GLU A 137 4.22 10.31 7.73
N LEU A 138 3.65 10.73 6.59
CA LEU A 138 4.38 10.89 5.33
C LEU A 138 5.26 12.14 5.33
N VAL A 139 6.27 12.15 4.46
CA VAL A 139 6.97 13.38 4.05
C VAL A 139 5.95 14.45 3.64
N GLU A 140 5.97 15.57 4.37
CA GLU A 140 5.00 16.67 4.22
C GLU A 140 3.52 16.23 4.34
N GLY A 141 3.21 15.22 5.16
CA GLY A 141 1.87 14.61 5.30
C GLY A 141 0.71 15.61 5.41
N GLN A 142 0.83 16.64 6.27
CA GLN A 142 -0.21 17.68 6.43
C GLN A 142 -0.50 18.51 5.16
N LYS A 143 0.40 18.50 4.17
CA LYS A 143 0.28 19.21 2.88
C LYS A 143 -0.28 18.33 1.77
N VAL A 144 -0.37 17.01 1.96
CA VAL A 144 -0.95 16.07 0.97
C VAL A 144 -2.36 16.56 0.63
N LYS A 145 -2.64 16.75 -0.66
CA LYS A 145 -3.93 17.21 -1.15
C LYS A 145 -4.89 16.04 -1.25
N ILE A 146 -6.06 16.17 -0.64
CA ILE A 146 -7.11 15.16 -0.69
C ILE A 146 -8.16 15.60 -1.70
N HIS A 147 -8.44 14.72 -2.67
CA HIS A 147 -9.46 14.94 -3.69
C HIS A 147 -10.65 14.02 -3.44
N LEU A 148 -11.84 14.63 -3.44
CA LEU A 148 -13.12 13.97 -3.25
C LEU A 148 -14.07 14.41 -4.38
N PRO A 149 -14.97 13.53 -4.85
CA PRO A 149 -15.99 13.90 -5.81
C PRO A 149 -16.82 15.09 -5.30
N GLU A 150 -17.06 16.06 -6.19
CA GLU A 150 -17.94 17.23 -5.93
C GLU A 150 -17.52 18.10 -4.72
N GLN A 151 -16.28 17.99 -4.26
CA GLN A 151 -15.73 18.81 -3.19
C GLN A 151 -14.49 19.57 -3.66
N GLN A 152 -14.26 20.72 -3.03
CA GLN A 152 -12.99 21.43 -3.23
C GLN A 152 -11.86 20.59 -2.63
N THR A 153 -10.76 20.44 -3.39
CA THR A 153 -9.52 19.85 -2.88
C THR A 153 -9.04 20.60 -1.64
N GLN A 154 -8.74 19.85 -0.58
CA GLN A 154 -8.23 20.39 0.68
C GLN A 154 -6.96 19.64 1.10
N PRO A 155 -5.99 20.29 1.77
CA PRO A 155 -4.85 19.58 2.34
C PRO A 155 -5.28 18.69 3.50
N LEU A 156 -4.48 17.68 3.85
CA LEU A 156 -4.74 16.79 5.00
C LEU A 156 -4.98 17.57 6.30
N SER A 157 -4.26 18.68 6.51
CA SER A 157 -4.45 19.58 7.66
C SER A 157 -5.88 20.14 7.82
N HIS A 158 -6.68 20.18 6.75
CA HIS A 158 -8.11 20.49 6.83
C HIS A 158 -8.91 19.36 7.51
N TYR A 159 -8.60 18.11 7.17
CA TYR A 159 -9.28 16.93 7.69
C TYR A 159 -8.74 16.47 9.04
N LEU A 160 -7.51 16.86 9.40
CA LEU A 160 -6.83 16.54 10.65
C LEU A 160 -6.27 17.82 11.31
N PRO A 161 -7.14 18.71 11.83
CA PRO A 161 -6.70 19.90 12.55
C PRO A 161 -6.05 19.52 13.88
N TYR A 162 -5.03 20.28 14.29
CA TYR A 162 -4.28 20.02 15.54
C TYR A 162 -3.74 18.58 15.61
N ALA A 163 -3.26 18.06 14.48
CA ALA A 163 -2.80 16.69 14.36
C ALA A 163 -1.67 16.36 15.33
N PHE A 164 -1.75 15.16 15.90
CA PHE A 164 -0.62 14.48 16.51
C PHE A 164 0.16 13.71 15.44
N GLY A 165 1.49 13.74 15.46
CA GLY A 165 2.31 13.07 14.46
C GLY A 165 3.79 12.94 14.83
N PRO A 166 4.64 12.59 13.85
CA PRO A 166 6.06 12.31 14.07
C PRO A 166 6.80 13.41 14.85
N SER A 167 6.47 14.68 14.58
CA SER A 167 7.10 15.84 15.26
C SER A 167 6.85 15.88 16.76
N ASP A 168 5.69 15.42 17.24
CA ASP A 168 5.35 15.40 18.66
C ASP A 168 6.18 14.36 19.43
N LEU A 169 6.74 13.38 18.70
CA LEU A 169 7.63 12.35 19.20
C LEU A 169 9.11 12.61 18.83
N ASN A 170 9.42 13.82 18.34
CA ASN A 170 10.75 14.25 17.89
C ASN A 170 11.34 13.40 16.74
N ILE A 171 10.50 12.82 15.90
CA ILE A 171 10.94 12.14 14.68
C ILE A 171 11.13 13.18 13.56
N THR A 172 12.34 13.21 12.99
CA THR A 172 12.72 14.16 11.92
C THR A 172 12.70 13.55 10.53
N GLU A 173 12.67 12.22 10.45
CA GLU A 173 12.64 11.47 9.19
C GLU A 173 11.29 10.75 9.08
N PRO A 174 10.30 11.35 8.41
CA PRO A 174 8.98 10.74 8.23
C PRO A 174 9.00 9.62 7.17
N LEU A 175 7.93 8.84 7.12
CA LEU A 175 7.72 7.78 6.11
C LEU A 175 7.86 8.34 4.69
N LEU A 176 8.45 7.56 3.78
CA LEU A 176 8.92 7.92 2.42
C LEU A 176 10.27 8.65 2.34
N THR A 177 10.86 9.03 3.48
CA THR A 177 12.29 9.41 3.51
C THR A 177 13.15 8.20 3.14
N LYS A 178 14.28 8.43 2.46
CA LYS A 178 15.23 7.34 2.17
C LYS A 178 15.88 6.91 3.50
N GLN A 179 15.59 5.69 3.93
CA GLN A 179 16.18 5.06 5.10
C GLN A 179 16.73 3.69 4.72
N GLN A 180 17.79 3.29 5.40
CA GLN A 180 18.38 1.96 5.29
C GLN A 180 19.00 1.60 6.64
N HIS A 181 18.63 0.42 7.14
CA HIS A 181 19.08 -0.11 8.42
C HIS A 181 20.09 -1.24 8.19
N GLU A 182 21.13 -1.29 9.00
CA GLU A 182 22.15 -2.34 8.92
C GLU A 182 21.56 -3.62 9.51
N LEU A 183 21.20 -4.55 8.62
CA LEU A 183 20.78 -5.90 8.93
C LEU A 183 21.59 -6.84 8.04
N SER A 184 22.21 -7.86 8.64
CA SER A 184 23.04 -8.81 7.91
C SER A 184 22.62 -10.25 8.23
N LEU A 185 22.61 -11.07 7.17
CA LEU A 185 22.40 -12.51 7.26
C LEU A 185 23.11 -13.15 6.07
N ASP A 186 24.04 -14.08 6.33
CA ASP A 186 24.66 -14.87 5.27
C ASP A 186 23.68 -15.97 4.84
N SER A 187 23.04 -15.76 3.68
CA SER A 187 22.10 -16.70 3.07
C SER A 187 22.28 -16.73 1.56
N SER A 188 22.18 -17.92 0.98
CA SER A 188 22.14 -18.11 -0.47
C SER A 188 20.71 -18.20 -1.03
N ASP A 189 19.70 -18.10 -0.18
CA ASP A 189 18.29 -18.19 -0.55
C ASP A 189 17.78 -16.83 -1.08
N PRO A 190 17.35 -16.74 -2.35
CA PRO A 190 16.89 -15.48 -2.94
C PRO A 190 15.74 -14.82 -2.18
N MET A 191 14.81 -15.59 -1.62
CA MET A 191 13.64 -15.06 -0.92
C MET A 191 14.02 -14.46 0.44
N ILE A 192 15.00 -15.07 1.13
CA ILE A 192 15.56 -14.54 2.38
C ILE A 192 16.35 -13.25 2.10
N ILE A 193 17.12 -13.20 1.01
CA ILE A 193 17.85 -11.99 0.59
C ILE A 193 16.86 -10.86 0.28
N GLU A 194 15.79 -11.15 -0.47
CA GLU A 194 14.73 -10.17 -0.75
C GLU A 194 14.05 -9.67 0.53
N ALA A 195 13.73 -10.58 1.46
CA ALA A 195 13.13 -10.21 2.74
C ALA A 195 14.09 -9.33 3.58
N LEU A 196 15.39 -9.60 3.54
CA LEU A 196 16.41 -8.84 4.25
C LEU A 196 16.51 -7.42 3.69
N ASP A 197 16.59 -7.30 2.35
CA ASP A 197 16.61 -6.00 1.67
C ASP A 197 15.38 -5.18 2.02
N HIS A 198 14.20 -5.80 2.07
CA HIS A 198 12.96 -5.12 2.45
C HIS A 198 12.89 -4.76 3.93
N ALA A 199 13.36 -5.62 4.84
CA ALA A 199 13.44 -5.31 6.26
C ALA A 199 14.38 -4.13 6.51
N SER A 200 15.51 -4.06 5.79
CA SER A 200 16.47 -2.95 5.86
C SER A 200 15.87 -1.61 5.44
N LEU A 201 14.82 -1.62 4.61
CA LEU A 201 14.12 -0.44 4.10
C LEU A 201 12.79 -0.17 4.83
N SER A 202 12.48 -0.91 5.90
CA SER A 202 11.26 -0.73 6.69
C SER A 202 11.31 0.56 7.53
N TYR A 203 10.15 1.04 7.95
CA TYR A 203 10.00 2.28 8.72
C TYR A 203 9.51 1.95 10.13
N ALA A 204 10.41 2.00 11.12
CA ALA A 204 10.07 1.68 12.52
C ALA A 204 10.80 2.57 13.55
N PRO A 205 10.66 3.90 13.50
CA PRO A 205 11.40 4.80 14.38
C PRO A 205 10.95 4.75 15.85
N TYR A 206 9.79 4.19 16.18
CA TYR A 206 9.24 4.21 17.53
C TYR A 206 9.64 2.96 18.32
N THR A 207 9.57 1.80 17.68
CA THR A 207 9.92 0.52 18.31
C THR A 207 11.28 -0.01 17.92
N SER A 208 11.88 0.46 16.82
CA SER A 208 13.11 -0.10 16.23
C SER A 208 12.98 -1.57 15.82
N SER A 209 11.75 -2.04 15.58
CA SER A 209 11.44 -3.40 15.11
C SER A 209 11.36 -3.38 13.58
N TYR A 210 12.52 -3.40 12.92
CA TYR A 210 12.62 -3.39 11.47
C TYR A 210 12.21 -4.75 10.92
N ALA A 211 11.26 -4.77 10.00
CA ALA A 211 10.68 -6.03 9.56
C ALA A 211 10.09 -5.98 8.15
N ALA A 212 10.08 -7.14 7.51
CA ALA A 212 9.43 -7.35 6.23
C ALA A 212 8.95 -8.80 6.08
N VAL A 213 7.92 -8.96 5.25
CA VAL A 213 7.39 -10.24 4.81
C VAL A 213 7.58 -10.37 3.32
N VAL A 214 8.00 -11.55 2.87
CA VAL A 214 7.96 -11.95 1.47
C VAL A 214 7.10 -13.21 1.38
N LEU A 215 6.20 -13.25 0.39
CA LEU A 215 5.34 -14.38 0.07
C LEU A 215 5.72 -14.88 -1.31
N GLU A 216 5.94 -16.17 -1.46
CA GLU A 216 6.16 -16.82 -2.75
C GLU A 216 4.91 -17.62 -3.11
N THR A 217 4.53 -17.55 -4.38
CA THR A 217 3.41 -18.30 -4.95
C THR A 217 3.89 -19.56 -5.68
N GLN A 218 2.98 -20.49 -5.93
CA GLN A 218 3.30 -21.79 -6.56
C GLN A 218 4.02 -21.71 -7.91
N ASP A 219 3.89 -20.60 -8.64
CA ASP A 219 4.59 -20.32 -9.90
C ASP A 219 5.94 -19.60 -9.73
N GLY A 220 6.37 -19.38 -8.48
CA GLY A 220 7.63 -18.74 -8.11
C GLY A 220 7.60 -17.21 -8.06
N ALA A 221 6.44 -16.57 -8.25
CA ALA A 221 6.36 -15.11 -8.12
C ALA A 221 6.37 -14.69 -6.64
N THR A 222 7.13 -13.65 -6.32
CA THR A 222 7.24 -13.10 -4.96
C THR A 222 6.44 -11.81 -4.78
N TYR A 223 5.92 -11.61 -3.57
CA TYR A 223 5.17 -10.44 -3.16
C TYR A 223 5.60 -10.00 -1.77
N CYS A 224 6.01 -8.75 -1.65
CA CYS A 224 6.61 -8.24 -0.43
C CYS A 224 5.75 -7.20 0.29
N GLY A 225 6.02 -7.06 1.58
CA GLY A 225 5.47 -6.02 2.43
C GLY A 225 6.49 -5.62 3.49
N ARG A 226 6.62 -4.31 3.71
CA ARG A 226 7.53 -3.73 4.70
C ARG A 226 6.73 -3.19 5.86
N TYR A 227 7.29 -3.24 7.06
CA TYR A 227 6.66 -2.60 8.20
C TYR A 227 6.72 -1.07 8.04
N ALA A 228 5.57 -0.41 8.19
CA ALA A 228 5.48 1.04 8.24
C ALA A 228 4.75 1.47 9.52
N GLU A 229 5.53 1.82 10.53
CA GLU A 229 5.02 2.34 11.78
C GLU A 229 4.29 3.67 11.62
N ASN A 230 3.49 3.99 12.64
CA ASN A 230 2.83 5.27 12.77
C ASN A 230 3.02 5.85 14.17
N ALA A 231 3.14 7.17 14.28
CA ALA A 231 3.26 7.88 15.56
C ALA A 231 2.13 7.53 16.54
N ALA A 232 0.91 7.30 16.03
CA ALA A 232 -0.25 6.93 16.83
C ALA A 232 -0.37 5.41 17.09
N PHE A 233 0.66 4.64 16.76
CA PHE A 233 0.81 3.19 16.91
C PHE A 233 -0.22 2.35 16.15
N ASN A 234 -1.51 2.42 16.47
CA ASN A 234 -2.55 1.59 15.86
C ASN A 234 -2.65 1.72 14.33
N PRO A 235 -2.39 2.90 13.71
CA PRO A 235 -2.38 3.01 12.25
C PRO A 235 -1.17 2.41 11.54
N SER A 236 -0.22 1.83 12.27
CA SER A 236 0.94 1.16 11.68
C SER A 236 0.49 0.08 10.69
N MET A 237 1.09 0.09 9.51
CA MET A 237 0.84 -0.89 8.47
C MET A 237 1.79 -2.08 8.64
N LEU A 238 1.23 -3.22 9.01
CA LEU A 238 1.97 -4.46 9.24
C LEU A 238 2.50 -5.06 7.92
N PRO A 239 3.67 -5.74 7.95
CA PRO A 239 4.32 -6.23 6.73
C PRO A 239 3.51 -7.33 6.02
N MET A 240 2.87 -8.26 6.75
CA MET A 240 2.01 -9.28 6.16
C MET A 240 0.80 -8.65 5.44
N GLN A 241 0.15 -7.67 6.07
CA GLN A 241 -0.97 -6.92 5.47
C GLN A 241 -0.54 -6.22 4.18
N MET A 242 0.68 -5.67 4.14
CA MET A 242 1.21 -5.02 2.95
C MET A 242 1.48 -6.04 1.83
N ALA A 243 2.07 -7.19 2.16
CA ALA A 243 2.33 -8.27 1.21
C ALA A 243 1.02 -8.82 0.59
N LEU A 244 0.02 -9.11 1.43
CA LEU A 244 -1.31 -9.56 0.99
C LEU A 244 -2.02 -8.49 0.16
N SER A 245 -1.94 -7.21 0.54
CA SER A 245 -2.48 -6.11 -0.27
C SER A 245 -1.81 -6.05 -1.64
N THR A 246 -0.49 -6.25 -1.71
CA THR A 246 0.25 -6.34 -2.98
C THR A 246 -0.20 -7.55 -3.82
N MET A 247 -0.40 -8.72 -3.24
CA MET A 247 -0.96 -9.89 -3.94
C MET A 247 -2.37 -9.61 -4.51
N ALA A 248 -3.25 -9.00 -3.71
CA ALA A 248 -4.61 -8.64 -4.12
C ALA A 248 -4.60 -7.68 -5.32
N ARG A 249 -3.72 -6.68 -5.31
CA ARG A 249 -3.53 -5.77 -6.46
C ARG A 249 -3.05 -6.50 -7.72
N HIS A 250 -2.22 -7.53 -7.59
CA HIS A 250 -1.79 -8.37 -8.72
C HIS A 250 -2.82 -9.43 -9.14
N ASN A 251 -4.03 -9.40 -8.55
CA ASN A 251 -5.11 -10.34 -8.85
C ASN A 251 -4.72 -11.81 -8.57
N ARG A 252 -3.88 -12.04 -7.56
CA ARG A 252 -3.44 -13.38 -7.12
C ARG A 252 -4.25 -13.86 -5.95
N GLU A 253 -4.71 -15.10 -5.97
CA GLU A 253 -5.44 -15.70 -4.86
C GLU A 253 -4.49 -16.07 -3.73
N PHE A 254 -4.88 -15.84 -2.48
CA PHE A 254 -4.00 -16.10 -1.34
C PHE A 254 -3.72 -17.60 -1.14
N CYS A 255 -4.59 -18.47 -1.65
CA CYS A 255 -4.34 -19.92 -1.67
C CYS A 255 -3.19 -20.34 -2.59
N GLU A 256 -2.69 -19.44 -3.45
CA GLU A 256 -1.52 -19.67 -4.28
C GLU A 256 -0.20 -19.57 -3.51
N ILE A 257 -0.20 -19.05 -2.27
CA ILE A 257 0.99 -18.94 -1.43
C ILE A 257 1.55 -20.35 -1.18
N SER A 258 2.82 -20.56 -1.51
CA SER A 258 3.56 -21.80 -1.26
C SER A 258 4.62 -21.66 -0.16
N ARG A 259 5.10 -20.44 0.09
CA ARG A 259 6.12 -20.14 1.10
C ARG A 259 5.95 -18.72 1.64
N ALA A 260 6.23 -18.52 2.93
CA ALA A 260 6.14 -17.22 3.58
C ALA A 260 7.35 -17.03 4.51
N VAL A 261 8.05 -15.91 4.36
CA VAL A 261 9.22 -15.54 5.18
C VAL A 261 8.92 -14.21 5.87
N LEU A 262 9.11 -14.19 7.20
CA LEU A 262 9.17 -12.97 8.01
C LEU A 262 10.61 -12.79 8.50
N ILE A 263 11.19 -11.63 8.22
CA ILE A 263 12.41 -11.15 8.87
C ILE A 263 12.02 -10.00 9.80
N GLU A 264 12.48 -10.06 11.06
CA GLU A 264 12.38 -8.95 12.01
C GLU A 264 13.67 -8.76 12.84
N SER A 265 13.93 -7.55 13.31
CA SER A 265 15.09 -7.25 14.15
C SER A 265 14.86 -7.62 15.62
N ALA A 266 15.84 -8.29 16.25
CA ALA A 266 15.84 -8.67 17.66
C ALA A 266 15.85 -7.46 18.61
N GLY A 267 16.42 -6.34 18.14
CA GLY A 267 16.51 -5.09 18.90
C GLY A 267 15.19 -4.33 19.04
N GLY A 268 14.12 -4.80 18.38
CA GLY A 268 12.80 -4.19 18.42
C GLY A 268 12.10 -4.31 19.77
N LYS A 269 11.26 -3.32 20.11
CA LYS A 269 10.42 -3.35 21.33
C LYS A 269 9.18 -4.23 21.18
N ILE A 270 8.86 -4.65 19.96
CA ILE A 270 7.70 -5.51 19.64
C ILE A 270 8.15 -6.64 18.71
N SER A 271 7.31 -7.67 18.61
CA SER A 271 7.44 -8.72 17.59
C SER A 271 6.17 -8.74 16.75
N LEU A 272 6.33 -8.95 15.45
CA LEU A 272 5.25 -8.98 14.47
C LEU A 272 4.84 -10.41 14.12
N VAL A 273 5.55 -11.43 14.64
CA VAL A 273 5.31 -12.84 14.29
C VAL A 273 3.88 -13.30 14.59
N GLY A 274 3.31 -12.92 15.73
CA GLY A 274 1.95 -13.33 16.11
C GLY A 274 0.89 -12.86 15.10
N ALA A 275 0.86 -11.54 14.84
CA ALA A 275 -0.06 -10.97 13.86
C ALA A 275 0.22 -11.45 12.42
N THR A 276 1.48 -11.75 12.10
CA THR A 276 1.86 -12.33 10.81
C THR A 276 1.31 -13.74 10.65
N MET A 277 1.42 -14.58 11.69
CA MET A 277 0.88 -15.94 11.70
C MET A 277 -0.65 -15.95 11.63
N ASP A 278 -1.33 -15.11 12.43
CA ASP A 278 -2.79 -15.01 12.43
C ASP A 278 -3.31 -14.70 11.01
N ALA A 279 -2.75 -13.65 10.39
CA ALA A 279 -3.12 -13.28 9.02
C ALA A 279 -2.77 -14.35 7.97
N LEU A 280 -1.62 -15.04 8.10
CA LEU A 280 -1.24 -16.10 7.18
C LEU A 280 -2.19 -17.30 7.27
N HIS A 281 -2.49 -17.76 8.48
CA HIS A 281 -3.38 -18.90 8.72
C HIS A 281 -4.81 -18.65 8.24
N ALA A 282 -5.26 -17.39 8.24
CA ALA A 282 -6.56 -17.00 7.72
C ALA A 282 -6.69 -17.21 6.19
N VAL A 283 -5.57 -17.22 5.46
CA VAL A 283 -5.58 -17.16 3.99
C VAL A 283 -4.85 -18.31 3.30
N ALA A 284 -3.90 -18.96 3.98
CA ALA A 284 -3.10 -20.04 3.43
C ALA A 284 -2.68 -21.07 4.50
N ALA A 285 -2.56 -22.32 4.09
CA ALA A 285 -2.09 -23.43 4.92
C ALA A 285 -0.58 -23.65 4.72
N VAL A 286 0.23 -22.64 5.07
CA VAL A 286 1.70 -22.63 4.89
C VAL A 286 2.35 -22.25 6.22
N GLU A 287 3.48 -22.88 6.54
CA GLU A 287 4.27 -22.52 7.72
C GLU A 287 5.01 -21.19 7.48
N LEU A 288 5.02 -20.34 8.51
CA LEU A 288 5.80 -19.09 8.48
C LEU A 288 7.26 -19.39 8.84
N GLU A 289 8.17 -19.14 7.91
CA GLU A 289 9.61 -19.08 8.21
C GLU A 289 9.91 -17.75 8.89
N HIS A 290 10.14 -17.81 10.20
CA HIS A 290 10.44 -16.63 11.01
C HIS A 290 11.94 -16.55 11.34
N ILE A 291 12.59 -15.49 10.89
CA ILE A 291 14.02 -15.22 11.10
C ILE A 291 14.16 -13.92 11.89
N VAL A 292 14.83 -14.01 13.03
CA VAL A 292 15.12 -12.86 13.90
C VAL A 292 16.59 -12.51 13.78
N LEU A 293 16.90 -11.25 13.49
CA LEU A 293 18.26 -10.76 13.27
C LEU A 293 18.72 -9.86 14.40
N ASP A 294 19.87 -10.14 14.98
CA ASP A 294 20.50 -9.21 15.91
C ASP A 294 20.97 -7.96 15.13
N PRO A 295 20.71 -6.74 15.65
CA PRO A 295 21.34 -5.55 15.08
C PRO A 295 22.86 -5.64 15.28
N GLU A 296 23.64 -5.29 14.23
CA GLU A 296 25.11 -5.17 14.34
C GLU A 296 25.54 -4.02 15.28
#